data_AF-A0A3C1UA62-F1
#
_entry.id   AF-A0A3C1UA62-F1
#
_cell.length_a   1.000
_cell.length_b   1.000
_cell.length_c   1.000
_cell.angle_alpha   90.00
_cell.angle_beta   90.00
_cell.angle_gamma   90.00
#
_symmetry.space_group_name_H-M   'P 1'
#
loop_
_entity.id
_entity.type
_entity.pdbx_description
1 polymer ?
#
loop_
_entity_poly.entity_id
_entity_poly.type
_entity_poly.pdbx_seq_one_letter_code
_entity_poly.pdbx_strand_id
1 'polypeptide(L)'
;MTALLHDIMEDCNVKPEELLAMNFPKDVVDALILLTHQENEPYEEYISRILKNELACKVKLADLEDNMNLERLPVVEEKDLKRLRRYQKAHKRITERNNED
;
A
#
# COMPACT_ATOMS: atom_id res chain seq x y z
N MET A 1 -12.92 -2.60 -2.32
CA MET A 1 -12.92 -3.59 -1.20
C MET A 1 -11.52 -3.83 -0.63
N THR A 2 -10.46 -3.61 -1.41
CA THR A 2 -9.07 -3.91 -1.04
C THR A 2 -8.37 -2.88 -0.14
N ALA A 3 -8.75 -1.59 -0.18
CA ALA A 3 -8.22 -0.59 0.75
C ALA A 3 -8.51 -0.93 2.22
N LEU A 4 -9.72 -1.44 2.51
CA LEU A 4 -10.11 -1.85 3.87
C LEU A 4 -9.33 -3.08 4.38
N LEU A 5 -8.88 -3.96 3.48
CA LEU A 5 -8.16 -5.19 3.83
C LEU A 5 -6.68 -4.94 4.18
N HIS A 6 -6.09 -3.87 3.66
CA HIS A 6 -4.75 -3.43 4.05
C HIS A 6 -4.71 -3.06 5.53
N ASP A 7 -5.66 -2.23 5.96
CA ASP A 7 -5.74 -1.77 7.35
C ASP A 7 -6.03 -2.95 8.30
N ILE A 8 -6.78 -3.96 7.87
CA ILE A 8 -6.99 -5.19 8.67
C ILE A 8 -5.68 -5.97 8.86
N MET A 9 -4.82 -6.06 7.85
CA MET A 9 -3.54 -6.77 7.99
C MET A 9 -2.57 -6.01 8.90
N GLU A 10 -2.49 -4.69 8.77
CA GLU A 10 -1.61 -3.86 9.60
C GLU A 10 -2.14 -3.69 11.04
N ASP A 11 -3.46 -3.51 11.23
CA ASP A 11 -4.06 -3.18 12.54
C ASP A 11 -4.60 -4.40 13.30
N CYS A 12 -4.98 -5.50 12.62
CA CYS A 12 -5.63 -6.65 13.26
C CYS A 12 -4.74 -7.88 13.42
N ASN A 13 -3.45 -7.82 13.02
CA ASN A 13 -2.47 -8.91 13.17
C ASN A 13 -2.94 -10.27 12.61
N VAL A 14 -3.76 -10.22 11.55
CA VAL A 14 -4.26 -11.42 10.86
C VAL A 14 -3.15 -12.03 10.03
N LYS A 15 -2.98 -13.35 10.11
CA LYS A 15 -1.95 -14.05 9.35
C LYS A 15 -2.46 -14.47 7.96
N PRO A 16 -1.59 -14.51 6.93
CA PRO A 16 -1.99 -14.96 5.60
C PRO A 16 -2.63 -16.35 5.58
N GLU A 17 -2.19 -17.25 6.46
CA GLU A 17 -2.74 -18.61 6.55
C GLU A 17 -4.19 -18.61 7.04
N GLU A 18 -4.58 -17.64 7.87
CA GLU A 18 -5.95 -17.50 8.37
C GLU A 18 -6.89 -17.02 7.25
N LEU A 19 -6.43 -16.09 6.40
CA LEU A 19 -7.18 -15.65 5.23
C LEU A 19 -7.39 -16.78 4.22
N LEU A 20 -6.35 -17.60 3.98
CA LEU A 20 -6.47 -18.77 3.12
C LEU A 20 -7.44 -19.80 3.69
N ALA A 21 -7.42 -20.03 5.00
CA ALA A 21 -8.38 -20.91 5.69
C ALA A 21 -9.83 -20.38 5.63
N MET A 22 -10.01 -19.07 5.48
CA MET A 22 -11.31 -18.43 5.25
C MET A 22 -11.73 -18.40 3.76
N ASN A 23 -11.07 -19.16 2.89
CA ASN A 23 -11.34 -19.22 1.45
C ASN A 23 -11.12 -17.90 0.70
N PHE A 24 -10.27 -16.99 1.20
CA PHE A 24 -9.85 -15.84 0.40
C PHE A 24 -9.03 -16.31 -0.82
N PRO A 25 -9.21 -15.68 -1.99
CA PRO A 25 -8.41 -15.99 -3.17
C PRO A 25 -6.91 -15.79 -2.91
N LYS A 26 -6.08 -16.73 -3.40
CA LYS A 26 -4.63 -16.71 -3.14
C LYS A 26 -3.96 -15.44 -3.69
N ASP A 27 -4.38 -14.97 -4.85
CA ASP A 27 -3.91 -13.73 -5.48
C ASP A 27 -4.19 -12.50 -4.60
N VAL A 28 -5.34 -12.47 -3.94
CA VAL A 28 -5.69 -11.43 -2.96
C VAL A 28 -4.77 -11.52 -1.73
N VAL A 29 -4.58 -12.72 -1.18
CA VAL A 29 -3.69 -12.92 -0.02
C VAL A 29 -2.24 -12.55 -0.35
N ASP A 30 -1.74 -12.95 -1.52
CA ASP A 30 -0.40 -12.60 -2.00
C ASP A 30 -0.25 -11.07 -2.12
N ALA A 31 -1.25 -10.37 -2.66
CA ALA A 31 -1.24 -8.92 -2.73
C ALA A 31 -1.23 -8.26 -1.35
N LEU A 32 -1.98 -8.79 -0.38
CA LEU A 32 -2.02 -8.28 0.99
C LEU A 32 -0.68 -8.43 1.72
N ILE A 33 0.01 -9.56 1.53
CA ILE A 33 1.37 -9.75 2.05
C ILE A 33 2.32 -8.67 1.49
N LEU A 34 2.19 -8.37 0.19
CA LEU A 34 3.01 -7.33 -0.47
C LEU A 34 2.69 -5.93 0.05
N LEU A 35 1.42 -5.67 0.36
CA LEU A 35 0.96 -4.39 0.87
C LEU A 35 1.27 -4.16 2.35
N THR A 36 1.71 -5.17 3.10
CA THR A 36 2.11 -5.01 4.51
C THR A 36 3.57 -4.54 4.59
N HIS A 37 3.81 -3.34 5.13
CA HIS A 37 5.16 -2.80 5.31
C HIS A 37 5.85 -3.44 6.52
N GLN A 38 7.05 -4.00 6.33
CA GLN A 38 7.79 -4.67 7.42
C GLN A 38 8.58 -3.65 8.26
N GLU A 39 8.69 -3.88 9.57
CA GLU A 39 9.35 -2.97 10.54
C GLU A 39 10.78 -2.57 10.13
N ASN A 40 11.53 -3.50 9.52
CA ASN A 40 12.93 -3.30 9.12
C ASN A 40 13.12 -3.13 7.61
N GLU A 41 12.04 -2.94 6.83
CA GLU A 41 12.11 -2.77 5.38
C GLU A 41 12.21 -1.28 5.03
N PRO A 42 13.25 -0.84 4.29
CA PRO A 42 13.28 0.51 3.75
C PRO A 42 12.07 0.76 2.84
N TYR A 43 11.45 1.93 2.95
CA TYR A 43 10.22 2.24 2.20
C TYR A 43 10.39 2.07 0.68
N GLU A 44 11.56 2.35 0.12
CA GLU A 44 11.83 2.15 -1.33
C GLU A 44 11.89 0.67 -1.73
N GLU A 45 12.34 -0.22 -0.83
CA GLU A 45 12.34 -1.67 -1.05
C GLU A 45 10.90 -2.21 -0.97
N TYR A 46 10.12 -1.74 -0.01
CA TYR A 46 8.69 -2.00 0.09
C TYR A 46 7.94 -1.67 -1.20
N ILE A 47 8.12 -0.45 -1.73
CA ILE A 47 7.53 -0.06 -3.03
C ILE A 47 8.04 -0.98 -4.15
N SER A 48 9.34 -1.31 -4.18
CA SER A 48 9.91 -2.18 -5.22
C SER A 48 9.34 -3.61 -5.18
N ARG A 49 8.94 -4.09 -4.01
CA ARG A 49 8.25 -5.38 -3.83
C ARG A 49 6.81 -5.31 -4.32
N ILE A 50 6.10 -4.22 -4.06
CA ILE A 50 4.74 -3.97 -4.58
C ILE A 50 4.70 -3.95 -6.11
N LEU A 51 5.69 -3.34 -6.77
CA LEU A 51 5.76 -3.24 -8.24
C LEU A 51 5.71 -4.59 -8.99
N LYS A 52 5.97 -5.70 -8.29
CA LYS A 52 5.96 -7.06 -8.85
C LYS A 52 4.56 -7.67 -8.94
N ASN A 53 3.53 -7.01 -8.40
CA ASN A 53 2.16 -7.52 -8.38
C ASN A 53 1.17 -6.43 -8.78
N GLU A 54 0.42 -6.68 -9.85
CA GLU A 54 -0.51 -5.71 -10.43
C GLU A 54 -1.66 -5.35 -9.47
N LEU A 55 -2.19 -6.33 -8.74
CA LEU A 55 -3.25 -6.11 -7.76
C LEU A 55 -2.72 -5.23 -6.60
N ALA A 56 -1.55 -5.54 -6.06
CA ALA A 56 -0.91 -4.72 -5.02
C ALA A 56 -0.66 -3.29 -5.51
N CYS A 57 -0.21 -3.11 -6.76
CA CYS A 57 -0.02 -1.78 -7.35
C CYS A 57 -1.34 -0.98 -7.40
N LYS A 58 -2.43 -1.59 -7.88
CA LYS A 58 -3.75 -0.94 -7.96
C LYS A 58 -4.25 -0.51 -6.59
N VAL A 59 -4.10 -1.37 -5.59
CA VAL A 59 -4.51 -1.06 -4.21
C VAL A 59 -3.64 0.03 -3.61
N LYS A 60 -2.32 -0.02 -3.82
CA LYS A 60 -1.42 0.98 -3.26
C LYS A 60 -1.61 2.35 -3.89
N LEU A 61 -1.96 2.44 -5.17
CA LEU A 61 -2.31 3.71 -5.80
C LEU A 61 -3.53 4.35 -5.13
N ALA A 62 -4.61 3.60 -4.93
CA ALA A 62 -5.80 4.09 -4.25
C ALA A 62 -5.49 4.55 -2.81
N ASP A 63 -4.73 3.76 -2.05
CA ASP A 63 -4.26 4.12 -0.70
C ASP A 63 -3.44 5.41 -0.71
N LEU A 64 -2.53 5.58 -1.68
CA LEU A 64 -1.71 6.78 -1.79
C LEU A 64 -2.56 8.01 -2.16
N GLU A 65 -3.50 7.89 -3.10
CA GLU A 65 -4.43 8.97 -3.48
C GLU A 65 -5.24 9.47 -2.27
N ASP A 66 -5.81 8.54 -1.52
CA ASP A 66 -6.53 8.84 -0.28
C ASP A 66 -5.60 9.49 0.76
N ASN A 67 -4.37 8.99 0.89
CA ASN A 67 -3.40 9.47 1.87
C ASN A 67 -2.73 10.81 1.53
N MET A 68 -2.74 11.20 0.26
CA MET A 68 -2.24 12.50 -0.20
C MET A 68 -3.26 13.62 -0.04
N ASN A 69 -4.51 13.32 0.31
CA ASN A 69 -5.51 14.33 0.59
C ASN A 69 -5.19 15.07 1.91
N LEU A 70 -4.62 16.27 1.80
CA LEU A 70 -4.30 17.13 2.95
C LEU A 70 -5.51 17.91 3.49
N GLU A 71 -6.61 17.99 2.75
CA GLU A 71 -7.81 18.73 3.17
C GLU A 71 -8.45 18.15 4.44
N ARG A 72 -8.13 16.88 4.76
CA ARG A 72 -8.54 16.20 5.99
C ARG A 72 -7.81 16.70 7.24
N LEU A 73 -6.73 17.48 7.09
CA LEU A 73 -5.92 17.94 8.21
C LEU A 73 -6.31 19.38 8.60
N PRO A 74 -6.63 19.65 9.88
CA PRO A 74 -6.96 21.00 10.34
C PRO A 74 -5.74 21.94 10.33
N VAL A 75 -4.53 21.37 10.45
CA VAL A 75 -3.25 22.08 10.35
C VAL A 75 -2.27 21.17 9.60
N VAL A 76 -1.54 21.73 8.63
CA VAL A 76 -0.50 21.02 7.89
C VAL A 76 0.86 21.33 8.50
N GLU A 77 1.60 20.30 8.90
CA GLU A 77 2.95 20.43 9.47
C GLU A 77 4.03 19.96 8.48
N GLU A 78 5.30 20.24 8.79
CA GLU A 78 6.43 19.77 7.96
C GLU A 78 6.47 18.25 7.78
N LYS A 79 6.05 17.48 8.81
CA LYS A 79 6.02 16.02 8.76
C LYS A 79 5.03 15.53 7.69
N ASP A 80 3.90 16.22 7.53
CA ASP A 80 2.89 15.90 6.52
C ASP A 80 3.40 16.21 5.12
N LEU A 81 4.11 17.32 4.94
CA LEU A 81 4.75 17.66 3.66
C LEU A 81 5.86 16.66 3.29
N LYS A 82 6.66 16.21 4.27
CA LYS A 82 7.68 15.15 4.06
C LYS A 82 7.02 13.83 3.66
N ARG A 83 5.94 13.44 4.34
CA ARG A 83 5.15 12.24 4.01
C ARG A 83 4.54 12.35 2.60
N LEU A 84 3.95 13.50 2.26
CA LEU A 84 3.37 13.77 0.96
C LEU A 84 4.39 13.60 -0.16
N ARG A 85 5.59 14.18 -0.03
CA ARG A 85 6.67 14.02 -1.03
C ARG A 85 7.07 12.56 -1.21
N ARG A 86 7.10 11.79 -0.12
CA ARG A 86 7.39 10.34 -0.18
C ARG A 86 6.29 9.58 -0.93
N TYR A 87 5.03 9.91 -0.67
CA TYR A 87 3.88 9.30 -1.34
C TYR A 87 3.79 9.66 -2.82
N GLN A 88 4.08 10.91 -3.19
CA GLN A 88 4.15 11.33 -4.59
C GLN A 88 5.22 10.55 -5.37
N LYS A 89 6.39 10.30 -4.77
CA LYS A 89 7.44 9.46 -5.40
C LYS A 89 6.96 8.03 -5.62
N ALA A 90 6.34 7.42 -4.61
CA ALA A 90 5.80 6.06 -4.73
C ALA A 90 4.70 5.98 -5.80
N HIS A 91 3.75 6.92 -5.78
CA HIS A 91 2.66 7.01 -6.74
C HIS A 91 3.21 7.11 -8.17
N LYS A 92 4.20 7.98 -8.39
CA LYS A 92 4.86 8.13 -9.69
C LYS A 92 5.49 6.81 -10.17
N ARG A 93 6.30 6.15 -9.32
CA ARG A 93 6.95 4.87 -9.67
C ARG A 93 5.92 3.79 -10.05
N ILE A 94 4.82 3.68 -9.30
CA ILE A 94 3.78 2.68 -9.57
C ILE A 94 3.01 3.02 -10.85
N THR A 95 2.73 4.30 -11.10
CA THR A 95 2.07 4.76 -12.32
C THR A 95 2.92 4.50 -13.56
N GLU A 96 4.23 4.80 -13.50
CA GLU A 96 5.17 4.54 -14.60
C GLU A 96 5.22 3.05 -14.95
N ARG A 97 5.34 2.16 -13.95
CA ARG A 97 5.28 0.71 -14.14
C ARG A 97 4.00 0.23 -14.83
N ASN A 98 2.84 0.84 -14.54
CA ASN A 98 1.57 0.44 -15.16
C ASN A 98 1.39 0.98 -16.59
N ASN A 99 2.18 1.97 -17.02
CA ASN A 99 2.16 2.51 -18.38
C ASN A 99 3.17 1.82 -19.32
N GLU A 100 4.07 0.99 -18.77
CA GLU A 100 5.09 0.23 -19.51
C GLU A 100 4.65 -1.19 -19.89
N ASP A 101 3.52 -1.66 -19.36
CA ASP A 101 2.86 -2.94 -19.70
C ASP A 101 1.77 -2.75 -20.77
#